data_AF-A0A5E4ZAZ8-F1
#
_entry.id   AF-A0A5E4ZAZ8-F1
#
_cell.length_a   1.000
_cell.length_b   1.000
_cell.length_c   1.000
_cell.angle_alpha   90.00
_cell.angle_beta   90.00
_cell.angle_gamma   90.00
#
_symmetry.space_group_name_H-M   'P 1'
#
loop_
_entity.id
_entity.type
_entity.pdbx_description
1 polymer ?
#
loop_
_entity_poly.entity_id
_entity_poly.type
_entity_poly.pdbx_seq_one_letter_code
_entity_poly.pdbx_strand_id
1 'polypeptide(L)'
;MNLNLSHFTRVARTVASGLLVAGACLSASAAHAQAVLIGKDDWLFYAQDNMTDAGRAGIDNSVNLMRAAKDALAAKGIGLVVLVAPLKARFYEDKLPAGSSIAPAVRERYAQMIDALRRADIQTVDLMPVLKSVQHDNQTAFFQKDSHWTAWSAEAAAAATADVIKKNWTLSGQAGTGKKLGNWIKERRFADFAELMTAAQRKAVGQEIYTVRANKADEGGLLDDAAAPVHVVGNSFVQPYLGYPQALSADIDRPVGLTWKYGNFGPWAVFAQYLESPAFQQARPQVVVWQLNEVQMLYGPNTSGQWDAASLMTDAAWRDRVSAAIAK
;
A
#
# COMPACT_ATOMS: atom_id res chain seq x y z
N MET A 1 32.65 57.89 45.44
CA MET A 1 31.61 58.67 44.74
C MET A 1 31.68 58.30 43.26
N ASN A 2 30.54 57.92 42.69
CA ASN A 2 30.36 57.50 41.29
C ASN A 2 30.99 58.46 40.29
N LEU A 3 31.46 57.94 39.15
CA LEU A 3 30.93 58.30 37.83
C LEU A 3 31.54 57.41 36.73
N ASN A 4 30.68 57.09 35.78
CA ASN A 4 30.83 56.11 34.70
C ASN A 4 30.65 56.84 33.35
N LEU A 5 31.10 56.19 32.28
CA LEU A 5 30.95 56.49 30.85
C LEU A 5 31.72 57.68 30.23
N SER A 6 32.65 57.37 29.33
CA SER A 6 32.34 57.18 27.90
C SER A 6 33.63 57.08 27.07
N HIS A 7 33.80 55.99 26.33
CA HIS A 7 34.79 55.90 25.25
C HIS A 7 34.07 55.49 23.95
N PHE A 8 34.10 56.42 23.00
CA PHE A 8 33.83 56.17 21.58
C PHE A 8 35.06 55.54 20.95
N THR A 9 34.91 54.40 20.28
CA THR A 9 35.96 53.87 19.39
C THR A 9 35.37 53.33 18.09
N ARG A 10 35.75 54.02 17.01
CA ARG A 10 35.98 53.61 15.60
C ARG A 10 35.32 52.32 15.10
N VAL A 11 34.44 52.51 14.11
CA VAL A 11 33.99 51.50 13.15
C VAL A 11 35.14 51.18 12.19
N ALA A 12 35.64 49.95 12.22
CA ALA A 12 36.51 49.39 11.19
C ALA A 12 35.68 48.54 10.22
N ARG A 13 35.80 48.83 8.93
CA ARG A 13 35.27 48.04 7.81
C ARG A 13 36.05 46.73 7.71
N THR A 14 35.35 45.61 7.66
CA THR A 14 35.89 44.35 7.15
C THR A 14 34.91 43.81 6.12
N VAL A 15 35.35 43.75 4.86
CA VAL A 15 34.65 43.13 3.75
C VAL A 15 34.81 41.61 3.92
N ALA A 16 33.73 40.92 4.25
CA ALA A 16 33.70 39.46 4.21
C ALA A 16 33.18 39.02 2.83
N SER A 17 34.08 38.46 2.03
CA SER A 17 33.75 37.81 0.76
C SER A 17 32.88 36.58 1.03
N GLY A 18 31.63 36.62 0.59
CA GLY A 18 30.75 35.45 0.59
C GLY A 18 31.13 34.50 -0.54
N LEU A 19 31.69 33.34 -0.20
CA LEU A 19 31.74 32.21 -1.13
C LEU A 19 30.34 31.56 -1.15
N LEU A 20 29.63 31.71 -2.26
CA LEU A 20 28.48 30.89 -2.62
C LEU A 20 28.95 29.46 -2.86
N VAL A 21 28.69 28.56 -1.92
CA VAL A 21 28.72 27.12 -2.19
C VAL A 21 27.44 26.78 -2.96
N ALA A 22 27.51 26.88 -4.29
CA ALA A 22 26.55 26.24 -5.17
C ALA A 22 26.82 24.73 -5.17
N GLY A 23 26.18 24.01 -4.23
CA GLY A 23 26.38 22.58 -4.03
C GLY A 23 25.07 21.80 -4.09
N ALA A 24 24.93 21.00 -5.15
CA ALA A 24 24.05 19.83 -5.26
C ALA A 24 22.53 20.04 -5.11
N CYS A 25 21.87 20.50 -6.19
CA CYS A 25 20.44 20.30 -6.43
C CYS A 25 20.18 19.94 -7.91
N LEU A 26 20.88 18.96 -8.47
CA LEU A 26 20.64 18.51 -9.85
C LEU A 26 20.62 16.98 -10.04
N SER A 27 20.87 16.18 -9.00
CA SER A 27 20.84 14.71 -9.11
C SER A 27 19.52 14.05 -8.68
N ALA A 28 18.66 14.75 -7.93
CA ALA A 28 17.40 14.17 -7.45
C ALA A 28 16.25 14.23 -8.48
N SER A 29 16.30 15.14 -9.46
CA SER A 29 15.20 15.36 -10.41
C SER A 29 15.14 14.36 -11.55
N ALA A 30 16.30 13.85 -12.02
CA ALA A 30 16.35 12.88 -13.11
C ALA A 30 15.96 11.46 -12.66
N ALA A 31 16.28 11.07 -11.42
CA ALA A 31 15.89 9.78 -10.86
C ALA A 31 14.39 9.70 -10.54
N HIS A 32 13.77 10.80 -10.10
CA HIS A 32 12.31 10.85 -9.86
C HIS A 32 11.51 10.79 -11.16
N ALA A 33 11.94 11.49 -12.22
CA ALA A 33 11.24 11.50 -13.52
C ALA A 33 11.29 10.15 -14.27
N GLN A 34 12.17 9.22 -13.87
CA GLN A 34 12.21 7.84 -14.41
C GLN A 34 11.25 6.88 -13.69
N ALA A 35 10.56 7.32 -12.64
CA ALA A 35 9.67 6.45 -11.85
C ALA A 35 8.26 6.28 -12.47
N VAL A 36 7.90 7.08 -13.47
CA VAL A 36 6.57 7.05 -14.11
C VAL A 36 6.70 6.90 -15.62
N LEU A 37 6.00 5.92 -16.18
CA LEU A 37 5.86 5.72 -17.62
C LEU A 37 4.62 6.47 -18.09
N ILE A 38 4.79 7.40 -19.04
CA ILE A 38 3.68 8.13 -19.67
C ILE A 38 3.19 7.34 -20.87
N GLY A 39 2.02 6.72 -20.72
CA GLY A 39 1.33 5.95 -21.74
C GLY A 39 0.48 6.80 -22.69
N LYS A 40 -0.36 6.11 -23.46
CA LYS A 40 -1.32 6.73 -24.37
C LYS A 40 -2.54 7.22 -23.59
N ASP A 41 -3.25 8.18 -24.17
CA ASP A 41 -4.49 8.72 -23.61
C ASP A 41 -4.32 9.12 -22.14
N ASP A 42 -3.24 9.81 -21.78
CA ASP A 42 -2.88 10.21 -20.40
C ASP A 42 -2.79 9.10 -19.34
N TRP A 43 -2.75 7.81 -19.73
CA TRP A 43 -2.50 6.73 -18.79
C TRP A 43 -1.08 6.78 -18.25
N LEU A 44 -0.94 6.65 -16.94
CA LEU A 44 0.35 6.60 -16.27
C LEU A 44 0.57 5.23 -15.63
N PHE A 45 1.81 4.75 -15.67
CA PHE A 45 2.21 3.47 -15.07
C PHE A 45 3.44 3.65 -14.20
N TYR A 46 3.57 2.83 -13.18
CA TYR A 46 4.75 2.88 -12.34
C TYR A 46 5.90 2.18 -13.05
N ALA A 47 7.05 2.83 -13.20
CA ALA A 47 8.19 2.22 -13.89
C ALA A 47 8.76 1.02 -13.12
N GLN A 48 8.58 1.00 -11.80
CA GLN A 48 9.02 -0.11 -10.95
C GLN A 48 8.08 -1.31 -10.97
N ASP A 49 6.97 -1.25 -11.72
CA ASP A 49 6.02 -2.35 -11.84
C ASP A 49 6.59 -3.63 -12.47
N ASN A 50 7.85 -3.57 -12.94
CA ASN A 50 8.66 -4.66 -13.44
C ASN A 50 7.89 -5.58 -14.40
N MET A 51 7.78 -5.12 -15.65
CA MET A 51 7.08 -5.82 -16.74
C MET A 51 7.95 -6.85 -17.47
N THR A 52 9.18 -7.08 -16.99
CA THR A 52 10.17 -7.94 -17.66
C THR A 52 10.54 -9.19 -16.88
N ASP A 53 10.58 -9.13 -15.55
CA ASP A 53 11.03 -10.23 -14.69
C ASP A 53 9.86 -11.04 -14.10
N ALA A 54 9.88 -12.35 -14.29
CA ALA A 54 8.93 -13.26 -13.67
C ALA A 54 9.13 -13.39 -12.14
N GLY A 55 10.35 -13.16 -11.64
CA GLY A 55 10.66 -13.09 -10.21
C GLY A 55 10.35 -14.35 -9.39
N ARG A 56 10.41 -15.53 -10.01
CA ARG A 56 9.92 -16.80 -9.43
C ARG A 56 10.54 -17.13 -8.07
N ALA A 57 11.87 -17.05 -7.96
CA ALA A 57 12.56 -17.31 -6.69
C ALA A 57 12.15 -16.34 -5.58
N GLY A 58 11.91 -15.06 -5.93
CA GLY A 58 11.39 -14.06 -5.00
C GLY A 58 10.00 -14.40 -4.49
N ILE A 59 9.11 -14.79 -5.40
CA ILE A 59 7.74 -15.23 -5.08
C ILE A 59 7.77 -16.45 -4.15
N ASP A 60 8.55 -17.47 -4.50
CA ASP A 60 8.65 -18.69 -3.70
C ASP A 60 9.18 -18.38 -2.29
N ASN A 61 10.15 -17.46 -2.15
CA ASN A 61 10.62 -17.00 -0.85
C ASN A 61 9.54 -16.25 -0.05
N SER A 62 8.84 -15.31 -0.69
CA SER A 62 7.75 -14.55 -0.09
C SER A 62 6.64 -15.47 0.44
N VAL A 63 6.24 -16.46 -0.36
CA VAL A 63 5.25 -17.47 0.06
C VAL A 63 5.75 -18.29 1.25
N ASN A 64 7.03 -18.66 1.28
CA ASN A 64 7.63 -19.36 2.42
C ASN A 64 7.67 -18.52 3.71
N LEU A 65 7.85 -17.20 3.60
CA LEU A 65 7.75 -16.28 4.74
C LEU A 65 6.30 -16.16 5.22
N MET A 66 5.36 -15.98 4.29
CA MET A 66 3.93 -15.89 4.59
C MET A 66 3.37 -17.17 5.22
N ARG A 67 3.82 -18.35 4.77
CA ARG A 67 3.44 -19.63 5.39
C ARG A 67 3.91 -19.70 6.84
N ALA A 68 5.15 -19.29 7.12
CA ALA A 68 5.64 -19.27 8.50
C ALA A 68 4.82 -18.32 9.40
N ALA A 69 4.42 -17.15 8.89
CA ALA A 69 3.51 -16.26 9.60
C ALA A 69 2.12 -16.88 9.77
N LYS A 70 1.57 -17.53 8.73
CA LYS A 70 0.29 -18.25 8.79
C LYS A 70 0.30 -19.28 9.91
N ASP A 71 1.33 -20.12 9.96
CA ASP A 71 1.42 -21.22 10.93
C ASP A 71 1.56 -20.68 12.35
N ALA A 72 2.35 -19.61 12.54
CA ALA A 72 2.48 -18.94 13.83
C ALA A 72 1.15 -18.31 14.31
N LEU A 73 0.43 -17.62 13.42
CA LEU A 73 -0.88 -17.04 13.72
C LEU A 73 -1.94 -18.13 14.02
N ALA A 74 -1.96 -19.20 13.23
CA ALA A 74 -2.88 -20.32 13.41
C ALA A 74 -2.68 -21.03 14.75
N ALA A 75 -1.43 -21.12 15.25
CA ALA A 75 -1.13 -21.63 16.59
C ALA A 75 -1.75 -20.78 17.73
N LYS A 76 -2.17 -19.55 17.44
CA LYS A 76 -2.93 -18.67 18.35
C LYS A 76 -4.40 -18.53 17.96
N GLY A 77 -4.90 -19.36 17.04
CA GLY A 77 -6.29 -19.31 16.56
C GLY A 77 -6.61 -18.12 15.66
N ILE A 78 -5.60 -17.47 15.09
CA ILE A 78 -5.75 -16.31 14.20
C ILE A 78 -5.62 -16.76 12.75
N GLY A 79 -6.61 -16.44 11.92
CA GLY A 79 -6.57 -16.67 10.48
C GLY A 79 -5.71 -15.64 9.73
N LEU A 80 -5.15 -16.04 8.60
CA LEU A 80 -4.45 -15.15 7.68
C LEU A 80 -5.06 -15.26 6.29
N VAL A 81 -5.47 -14.12 5.73
CA VAL A 81 -5.82 -13.96 4.32
C VAL A 81 -4.75 -13.10 3.66
N VAL A 82 -4.10 -13.59 2.61
CA VAL A 82 -3.16 -12.78 1.80
C VAL A 82 -3.87 -12.28 0.56
N LEU A 83 -3.86 -10.96 0.37
CA LEU A 83 -4.51 -10.28 -0.74
C LEU A 83 -3.46 -9.62 -1.65
N VAL A 84 -3.34 -10.09 -2.88
CA VAL A 84 -2.35 -9.57 -3.84
C VAL A 84 -3.05 -8.76 -4.92
N ALA A 85 -2.86 -7.44 -4.93
CA ALA A 85 -3.35 -6.57 -5.99
C ALA A 85 -2.56 -6.83 -7.28
N PRO A 86 -3.23 -7.19 -8.40
CA PRO A 86 -2.57 -7.48 -9.67
C PRO A 86 -1.92 -6.23 -10.28
N LEU A 87 -0.99 -6.44 -11.19
CA LEU A 87 -0.32 -5.36 -11.91
C LEU A 87 -1.30 -4.55 -12.78
N LYS A 88 -1.33 -3.21 -12.61
CA LYS A 88 -2.15 -2.27 -13.39
C LYS A 88 -1.96 -2.43 -14.90
N ALA A 89 -0.71 -2.57 -15.36
CA ALA A 89 -0.38 -2.70 -16.78
C ALA A 89 -1.10 -3.87 -17.48
N ARG A 90 -1.48 -4.93 -16.75
CA ARG A 90 -2.21 -6.08 -17.32
C ARG A 90 -3.62 -5.73 -17.79
N PHE A 91 -4.21 -4.69 -17.21
CA PHE A 91 -5.57 -4.26 -17.53
C PHE A 91 -5.61 -3.24 -18.67
N TYR A 92 -4.50 -2.53 -18.90
CA TYR A 92 -4.41 -1.40 -19.83
C TYR A 92 -3.16 -1.51 -20.71
N GLU A 93 -2.86 -2.73 -21.18
CA GLU A 93 -1.67 -2.99 -21.98
C GLU A 93 -1.67 -2.19 -23.29
N ASP A 94 -2.85 -1.95 -23.87
CA ASP A 94 -3.04 -1.12 -25.06
C ASP A 94 -2.68 0.36 -24.82
N LYS A 95 -2.71 0.80 -23.56
CA LYS A 95 -2.38 2.15 -23.11
C LYS A 95 -0.90 2.34 -22.73
N LEU A 96 -0.09 1.28 -22.73
CA LEU A 96 1.34 1.41 -22.50
C LEU A 96 2.03 2.31 -23.55
N PRO A 97 3.17 2.95 -23.20
CA PRO A 97 3.96 3.72 -24.15
C PRO A 97 4.36 2.88 -25.36
N ALA A 98 4.52 3.51 -26.53
CA ALA A 98 4.98 2.82 -27.72
C ALA A 98 6.32 2.09 -27.47
N GLY A 99 6.44 0.84 -27.91
CA GLY A 99 7.62 0.00 -27.69
C GLY A 99 7.68 -0.68 -26.31
N SER A 100 6.75 -0.39 -25.39
CA SER A 100 6.61 -1.11 -24.13
C SER A 100 5.62 -2.27 -24.28
N SER A 101 5.91 -3.40 -23.63
CA SER A 101 5.00 -4.55 -23.57
C SER A 101 5.26 -5.37 -22.31
N ILE A 102 4.28 -6.18 -21.92
CA ILE A 102 4.46 -7.15 -20.83
C ILE A 102 5.18 -8.36 -21.40
N ALA A 103 6.36 -8.68 -20.85
CA ALA A 103 7.16 -9.82 -21.29
C ALA A 103 6.35 -11.12 -21.10
N PRO A 104 6.52 -12.13 -21.99
CA PRO A 104 5.80 -13.39 -21.88
C PRO A 104 5.92 -14.05 -20.50
N ALA A 105 7.11 -14.01 -19.90
CA ALA A 105 7.37 -14.57 -18.57
C ALA A 105 6.56 -13.88 -17.46
N VAL A 106 6.22 -12.61 -17.63
CA VAL A 106 5.39 -11.86 -16.67
C VAL A 106 3.91 -12.18 -16.87
N ARG A 107 3.44 -12.58 -18.06
CA ARG A 107 2.00 -12.83 -18.30
C ARG A 107 1.39 -13.84 -17.32
N GLU A 108 2.11 -14.92 -17.03
CA GLU A 108 1.66 -15.98 -16.10
C GLU A 108 1.97 -15.71 -14.62
N ARG A 109 2.77 -14.68 -14.32
CA ARG A 109 3.32 -14.42 -12.97
C ARG A 109 2.22 -14.33 -11.91
N TYR A 110 1.14 -13.60 -12.18
CA TYR A 110 0.05 -13.42 -11.21
C TYR A 110 -0.69 -14.73 -10.91
N ALA A 111 -1.08 -15.49 -11.95
CA ALA A 111 -1.75 -16.78 -11.78
C ALA A 111 -0.86 -17.76 -10.99
N GLN A 112 0.45 -17.79 -11.31
CA GLN A 112 1.42 -18.60 -10.58
C GLN A 112 1.58 -18.20 -9.12
N MET A 113 1.52 -16.90 -8.78
CA MET A 113 1.52 -16.42 -7.39
C MET A 113 0.29 -16.91 -6.63
N ILE A 114 -0.90 -16.78 -7.21
CA ILE A 114 -2.15 -17.26 -6.59
C ILE A 114 -2.08 -18.77 -6.36
N ASP A 115 -1.60 -19.54 -7.33
CA ASP A 115 -1.40 -20.98 -7.17
C ASP A 115 -0.36 -21.32 -6.11
N ALA A 116 0.71 -20.55 -5.99
CA ALA A 116 1.73 -20.75 -4.95
C ALA A 116 1.16 -20.50 -3.54
N LEU A 117 0.37 -19.44 -3.35
CA LEU A 117 -0.34 -19.17 -2.10
C LEU A 117 -1.31 -20.31 -1.75
N ARG A 118 -2.11 -20.78 -2.71
CA ARG A 118 -3.04 -21.90 -2.52
C ARG A 118 -2.33 -23.20 -2.17
N ARG A 119 -1.24 -23.54 -2.86
CA ARG A 119 -0.42 -24.72 -2.54
C ARG A 119 0.23 -24.65 -1.15
N ALA A 120 0.49 -23.45 -0.65
CA ALA A 120 0.97 -23.22 0.71
C ALA A 120 -0.15 -23.20 1.76
N ASP A 121 -1.39 -23.51 1.36
CA ASP A 121 -2.58 -23.47 2.22
C ASP A 121 -2.79 -22.09 2.87
N ILE A 122 -2.48 -21.03 2.12
CA ILE A 122 -2.74 -19.65 2.52
C ILE A 122 -4.07 -19.22 1.88
N GLN A 123 -5.01 -18.74 2.69
CA GLN A 123 -6.27 -18.21 2.20
C GLN A 123 -6.01 -16.95 1.38
N THR A 124 -6.59 -16.88 0.18
CA THR A 124 -6.37 -15.78 -0.77
C THR A 124 -7.55 -15.62 -1.72
N VAL A 125 -7.60 -14.50 -2.43
CA VAL A 125 -8.57 -14.21 -3.48
C VAL A 125 -7.81 -13.99 -4.79
N ASP A 126 -8.26 -14.62 -5.87
CA ASP A 126 -7.82 -14.25 -7.20
C ASP A 126 -8.52 -12.95 -7.60
N LEU A 127 -7.82 -11.82 -7.46
CA LEU A 127 -8.37 -10.50 -7.75
C LEU A 127 -8.41 -10.16 -9.23
N MET A 128 -7.79 -10.95 -10.11
CA MET A 128 -7.81 -10.68 -11.55
C MET A 128 -9.23 -10.67 -12.14
N PRO A 129 -10.07 -11.71 -11.95
CA PRO A 129 -11.45 -11.67 -12.42
C PRO A 129 -12.32 -10.66 -11.66
N VAL A 130 -12.03 -10.42 -10.37
CA VAL A 130 -12.77 -9.46 -9.53
C VAL A 130 -12.59 -8.03 -10.03
N LEU A 131 -11.36 -7.64 -10.36
CA LEU A 131 -11.08 -6.30 -10.89
C LEU A 131 -11.48 -6.17 -12.36
N LYS A 132 -11.56 -7.27 -13.13
CA LYS A 132 -12.11 -7.23 -14.48
C LYS A 132 -13.62 -6.98 -14.47
N SER A 133 -14.35 -7.52 -13.50
CA SER A 133 -15.81 -7.37 -13.46
C SER A 133 -16.27 -5.93 -13.20
N VAL A 134 -15.41 -5.08 -12.60
CA VAL A 134 -15.72 -3.65 -12.43
C VAL A 134 -15.57 -2.83 -13.71
N GLN A 135 -14.94 -3.37 -14.77
CA GLN A 135 -14.72 -2.62 -16.01
C GLN A 135 -15.97 -2.60 -16.89
N HIS A 136 -16.86 -1.66 -16.61
CA HIS A 136 -18.02 -1.38 -17.43
C HIS A 136 -18.35 0.12 -17.40
N ASP A 137 -19.00 0.61 -18.47
CA ASP A 137 -19.35 2.02 -18.64
C ASP A 137 -18.13 2.96 -18.47
N ASN A 138 -18.12 3.76 -17.41
CA ASN A 138 -17.03 4.68 -17.07
C ASN A 138 -16.22 4.22 -15.85
N GLN A 139 -16.39 2.97 -15.41
CA GLN A 139 -15.63 2.39 -14.30
C GLN A 139 -14.36 1.73 -14.82
N THR A 140 -13.27 1.97 -14.10
CA THR A 140 -11.96 1.36 -14.37
C THR A 140 -11.49 0.60 -13.15
N ALA A 141 -10.70 -0.45 -13.36
CA ALA A 141 -10.09 -1.21 -12.27
C ALA A 141 -9.04 -0.41 -11.49
N PHE A 142 -8.37 0.52 -12.16
CA PHE A 142 -7.34 1.40 -11.60
C PHE A 142 -7.61 2.81 -12.10
N PHE A 143 -7.21 3.80 -11.30
CA PHE A 143 -7.17 5.17 -11.75
C PHE A 143 -6.20 5.31 -12.93
N GLN A 144 -6.49 6.23 -13.84
CA GLN A 144 -5.74 6.42 -15.07
C GLN A 144 -4.34 6.99 -14.80
N LYS A 145 -4.26 8.02 -13.97
CA LYS A 145 -3.06 8.82 -13.70
C LYS A 145 -2.40 8.48 -12.37
N ASP A 146 -2.92 7.49 -11.66
CA ASP A 146 -2.52 7.11 -10.30
C ASP A 146 -2.15 5.62 -10.23
N SER A 147 -1.31 5.22 -9.28
CA SER A 147 -0.88 3.83 -9.12
C SER A 147 -1.98 2.90 -8.59
N HIS A 148 -2.96 3.44 -7.88
CA HIS A 148 -3.90 2.67 -7.08
C HIS A 148 -5.07 2.11 -7.89
N TRP A 149 -5.68 1.07 -7.33
CA TRP A 149 -7.01 0.63 -7.75
C TRP A 149 -8.06 1.75 -7.55
N THR A 150 -9.19 1.67 -8.23
CA THR A 150 -10.33 2.56 -7.95
C THR A 150 -11.09 2.12 -6.69
N ALA A 151 -11.95 2.99 -6.16
CA ALA A 151 -12.85 2.61 -5.07
C ALA A 151 -13.84 1.48 -5.46
N TRP A 152 -14.19 1.36 -6.75
CA TRP A 152 -14.99 0.24 -7.26
C TRP A 152 -14.25 -1.10 -7.12
N SER A 153 -12.98 -1.13 -7.53
CA SER A 153 -12.12 -2.30 -7.33
C SER A 153 -11.88 -2.61 -5.86
N ALA A 154 -11.71 -1.58 -5.02
CA ALA A 154 -11.55 -1.73 -3.59
C ALA A 154 -12.79 -2.38 -2.94
N GLU A 155 -14.00 -1.90 -3.30
CA GLU A 155 -15.28 -2.49 -2.85
C GLU A 155 -15.44 -3.92 -3.37
N ALA A 156 -15.14 -4.21 -4.64
CA ALA A 156 -15.24 -5.56 -5.19
C ALA A 156 -14.23 -6.53 -4.54
N ALA A 157 -13.00 -6.08 -4.28
CA ALA A 157 -11.99 -6.86 -3.59
C ALA A 157 -12.37 -7.12 -2.12
N ALA A 158 -12.97 -6.14 -1.46
CA ALA A 158 -13.47 -6.27 -0.10
C ALA A 158 -14.60 -7.30 -0.01
N ALA A 159 -15.57 -7.26 -0.92
CA ALA A 159 -16.66 -8.23 -0.98
C ALA A 159 -16.14 -9.66 -1.18
N ALA A 160 -15.23 -9.86 -2.13
CA ALA A 160 -14.60 -11.17 -2.37
C ALA A 160 -13.78 -11.65 -1.15
N THR A 161 -13.14 -10.73 -0.43
CA THR A 161 -12.42 -11.05 0.82
C THR A 161 -13.39 -11.40 1.94
N ALA A 162 -14.51 -10.69 2.06
CA ALA A 162 -15.56 -10.96 3.04
C ALA A 162 -16.15 -12.36 2.85
N ASP A 163 -16.35 -12.80 1.61
CA ASP A 163 -16.82 -14.16 1.29
C ASP A 163 -15.84 -15.23 1.76
N VAL A 164 -14.53 -15.03 1.53
CA VAL A 164 -13.49 -15.92 2.07
C VAL A 164 -13.54 -15.94 3.60
N ILE A 165 -13.72 -14.77 4.23
CA ILE A 165 -13.76 -14.69 5.69
C ILE A 165 -14.97 -15.43 6.25
N LYS A 166 -16.18 -15.12 5.78
CA LYS A 166 -17.43 -15.73 6.25
C LYS A 166 -17.49 -17.23 6.01
N LYS A 167 -16.83 -17.72 4.95
CA LYS A 167 -16.76 -19.15 4.65
C LYS A 167 -15.87 -19.93 5.62
N ASN A 168 -14.79 -19.31 6.11
CA ASN A 168 -13.75 -20.01 6.86
C ASN A 168 -13.75 -19.71 8.37
N TRP A 169 -14.34 -18.58 8.80
CA TRP A 169 -14.35 -18.16 10.20
C TRP A 169 -15.70 -17.64 10.65
N THR A 170 -16.03 -17.89 11.92
CA THR A 170 -17.17 -17.26 12.61
C THR A 170 -16.68 -16.05 13.39
N LEU A 171 -17.10 -14.86 12.96
CA LEU A 171 -16.67 -13.62 13.59
C LEU A 171 -17.42 -13.34 14.90
N SER A 172 -16.69 -12.89 15.90
CA SER A 172 -17.20 -12.39 17.17
C SER A 172 -17.71 -10.95 17.03
N GLY A 173 -18.23 -10.39 18.12
CA GLY A 173 -18.82 -9.06 18.12
C GLY A 173 -20.25 -9.03 17.57
N GLN A 174 -20.86 -7.85 17.64
CA GLN A 174 -22.27 -7.64 17.31
C GLN A 174 -22.45 -7.35 15.82
N ALA A 175 -23.46 -7.97 15.20
CA ALA A 175 -23.95 -7.60 13.88
C ALA A 175 -24.53 -6.19 13.87
N GLY A 176 -24.46 -5.51 12.74
CA GLY A 176 -24.82 -4.11 12.55
C GLY A 176 -23.73 -3.11 12.94
N THR A 177 -22.56 -3.57 13.40
CA THR A 177 -21.43 -2.70 13.80
C THR A 177 -20.41 -2.49 12.67
N GLY A 178 -20.66 -3.06 11.49
CA GLY A 178 -19.90 -2.74 10.29
C GLY A 178 -20.05 -1.28 9.88
N LYS A 179 -19.01 -0.70 9.27
CA LYS A 179 -19.07 0.66 8.74
C LYS A 179 -20.17 0.79 7.68
N LYS A 180 -20.88 1.91 7.69
CA LYS A 180 -21.83 2.27 6.61
C LYS A 180 -21.10 3.08 5.56
N LEU A 181 -21.12 2.61 4.31
CA LEU A 181 -20.53 3.36 3.20
C LEU A 181 -21.28 4.69 2.96
N GLY A 182 -20.51 5.70 2.58
CA GLY A 182 -21.04 7.00 2.17
C GLY A 182 -21.70 6.99 0.79
N ASN A 183 -22.20 8.15 0.37
CA ASN A 183 -22.61 8.34 -1.01
C ASN A 183 -21.38 8.42 -1.93
N TRP A 184 -21.54 8.03 -3.19
CA TRP A 184 -20.51 8.27 -4.20
C TRP A 184 -20.34 9.78 -4.42
N ILE A 185 -19.10 10.24 -4.41
CA ILE A 185 -18.71 11.61 -4.72
C ILE A 185 -17.62 11.62 -5.77
N LYS A 186 -17.47 12.77 -6.44
CA LYS A 186 -16.41 13.03 -7.41
C LYS A 186 -15.53 14.15 -6.90
N GLU A 187 -14.24 13.88 -6.80
CA GLU A 187 -13.23 14.84 -6.38
C GLU A 187 -12.19 15.00 -7.48
N ARG A 188 -11.66 16.21 -7.65
CA ARG A 188 -10.60 16.48 -8.62
C ARG A 188 -9.31 16.81 -7.88
N ARG A 189 -8.24 16.05 -8.14
CA ARG A 189 -6.94 16.24 -7.50
C ARG A 189 -5.80 15.71 -8.36
N PHE A 190 -4.57 16.04 -7.96
CA PHE A 190 -3.39 15.43 -8.55
C PHE A 190 -3.23 14.00 -8.03
N ALA A 191 -2.85 13.10 -8.93
CA ALA A 191 -2.53 11.73 -8.61
C ALA A 191 -1.19 11.57 -7.93
N ASP A 192 -0.96 10.42 -7.29
CA ASP A 192 0.30 10.09 -6.61
C ASP A 192 1.52 10.21 -7.55
N PHE A 193 1.41 9.76 -8.80
CA PHE A 193 2.46 9.90 -9.80
C PHE A 193 2.82 11.36 -10.11
N ALA A 194 1.93 12.32 -9.86
CA ALA A 194 2.25 13.73 -10.07
C ALA A 194 3.36 14.23 -9.12
N GLU A 195 3.58 13.57 -7.98
CA GLU A 195 4.67 13.86 -7.06
C GLU A 195 6.04 13.39 -7.59
N LEU A 196 6.03 12.41 -8.50
CA LEU A 196 7.22 11.84 -9.14
C LEU A 196 7.57 12.54 -10.47
N MET A 197 6.74 13.47 -10.92
CA MET A 197 6.86 14.14 -12.20
C MET A 197 7.58 15.50 -12.12
N THR A 198 8.23 15.89 -13.21
CA THR A 198 8.67 17.28 -13.39
C THR A 198 7.47 18.24 -13.44
N ALA A 199 7.67 19.52 -13.15
CA ALA A 199 6.60 20.51 -13.21
C ALA A 199 5.93 20.60 -14.60
N ALA A 200 6.70 20.42 -15.68
CA ALA A 200 6.18 20.39 -17.04
C ALA A 200 5.29 19.17 -17.30
N GLN A 201 5.74 17.97 -16.90
CA GLN A 201 4.94 16.74 -17.00
C GLN A 201 3.67 16.83 -16.16
N ARG A 202 3.78 17.30 -14.90
CA ARG A 202 2.64 17.49 -14.01
C ARG A 202 1.60 18.46 -14.58
N LYS A 203 2.05 19.55 -15.21
CA LYS A 203 1.16 20.51 -15.90
C LYS A 203 0.49 19.88 -17.12
N ALA A 204 1.21 19.07 -17.89
CA ALA A 204 0.69 18.41 -19.08
C ALA A 204 -0.36 17.34 -18.75
N VAL A 205 -0.06 16.48 -17.76
CA VAL A 205 -0.98 15.42 -17.32
C VAL A 205 -2.20 15.98 -16.60
N GLY A 206 -2.03 17.02 -15.78
CA GLY A 206 -3.12 17.64 -15.02
C GLY A 206 -3.72 16.74 -13.95
N GLN A 207 -4.92 17.08 -13.50
CA GLN A 207 -5.64 16.38 -12.44
C GLN A 207 -6.49 15.22 -12.99
N GLU A 208 -6.82 14.27 -12.11
CA GLU A 208 -7.78 13.19 -12.35
C GLU A 208 -9.05 13.40 -11.51
N ILE A 209 -10.17 12.82 -11.98
CA ILE A 209 -11.41 12.73 -11.21
C ILE A 209 -11.41 11.40 -10.45
N TYR A 210 -11.43 11.49 -9.13
CA TYR A 210 -11.58 10.36 -8.23
C TYR A 210 -13.06 10.18 -7.93
N THR A 211 -13.61 9.02 -8.26
CA THR A 211 -14.93 8.61 -7.77
C THR A 211 -14.73 7.72 -6.55
N VAL A 212 -15.11 8.22 -5.39
CA VAL A 212 -14.88 7.58 -4.08
C VAL A 212 -16.13 7.69 -3.22
N ARG A 213 -16.16 6.96 -2.10
CA ARG A 213 -17.20 7.13 -1.08
C ARG A 213 -16.90 8.37 -0.25
N ALA A 214 -17.91 9.21 -0.02
CA ALA A 214 -17.79 10.29 0.95
C ALA A 214 -17.46 9.70 2.31
N ASN A 215 -16.50 10.30 3.01
CA ASN A 215 -16.28 10.01 4.43
C ASN A 215 -17.55 10.39 5.18
N LYS A 216 -18.31 9.40 5.66
CA LYS A 216 -19.22 9.66 6.76
C LYS A 216 -18.34 9.86 7.98
N ALA A 217 -18.37 11.05 8.57
CA ALA A 217 -17.93 11.18 9.95
C ALA A 217 -18.65 10.09 10.72
N ASP A 218 -17.93 9.35 11.57
CA ASP A 218 -18.55 8.34 12.41
C ASP A 218 -19.67 9.04 13.20
N GLU A 219 -20.93 8.81 12.82
CA GLU A 219 -22.11 9.34 13.52
C GLU A 219 -22.29 8.69 14.91
N GLY A 220 -21.28 7.95 15.38
CA GLY A 220 -21.08 7.53 16.75
C GLY A 220 -19.61 7.71 17.14
N GLY A 221 -19.36 8.69 18.02
CA GLY A 221 -18.27 8.72 18.99
C GLY A 221 -16.82 8.57 18.50
N LEU A 222 -15.99 9.56 18.82
CA LEU A 222 -14.65 9.22 19.32
C LEU A 222 -14.85 8.15 20.41
N LEU A 223 -14.20 6.99 20.27
CA LEU A 223 -14.33 5.77 21.10
C LEU A 223 -15.37 4.76 20.57
N ASP A 224 -14.99 3.97 19.56
CA ASP A 224 -15.47 2.58 19.51
C ASP A 224 -14.27 1.69 19.86
N ASP A 225 -14.09 1.45 21.16
CA ASP A 225 -13.17 0.47 21.76
C ASP A 225 -13.59 -0.99 21.46
N ALA A 226 -14.47 -1.21 20.49
CA ALA A 226 -14.86 -2.55 20.07
C ALA A 226 -13.68 -3.21 19.34
N ALA A 227 -13.09 -4.21 19.98
CA ALA A 227 -12.04 -5.04 19.38
C ALA A 227 -12.48 -5.54 17.99
N ALA A 228 -11.77 -5.12 16.95
CA ALA A 228 -12.09 -5.51 15.58
C ALA A 228 -11.75 -6.99 15.35
N PRO A 229 -12.72 -7.86 15.01
CA PRO A 229 -12.43 -9.27 14.75
C PRO A 229 -11.59 -9.48 13.48
N VAL A 230 -11.50 -8.47 12.61
CA VAL A 230 -10.65 -8.48 11.41
C VAL A 230 -9.74 -7.26 11.41
N HIS A 231 -8.47 -7.46 11.06
CA HIS A 231 -7.51 -6.36 10.92
C HIS A 231 -6.81 -6.41 9.56
N VAL A 232 -6.81 -5.28 8.84
CA VAL A 232 -6.11 -5.14 7.56
C VAL A 232 -4.72 -4.58 7.80
N VAL A 233 -3.71 -5.27 7.29
CA VAL A 233 -2.33 -4.78 7.19
C VAL A 233 -2.01 -4.60 5.72
N GLY A 234 -1.56 -3.42 5.29
CA GLY A 234 -1.26 -3.23 3.87
C GLY A 234 -0.41 -2.03 3.53
N ASN A 235 -0.38 -1.70 2.25
CA ASN A 235 0.27 -0.50 1.72
C ASN A 235 -0.78 0.59 1.43
N SER A 236 -0.44 1.58 0.61
CA SER A 236 -1.35 2.67 0.24
C SER A 236 -2.61 2.25 -0.51
N PHE A 237 -2.71 1.03 -1.04
CA PHE A 237 -3.92 0.49 -1.67
C PHE A 237 -5.08 0.34 -0.68
N VAL A 238 -4.79 0.15 0.61
CA VAL A 238 -5.83 0.03 1.65
C VAL A 238 -6.06 1.33 2.43
N GLN A 239 -5.56 2.47 1.91
CA GLN A 239 -5.75 3.75 2.58
C GLN A 239 -7.23 4.16 2.64
N PRO A 240 -7.68 4.84 3.72
CA PRO A 240 -9.11 5.00 4.02
C PRO A 240 -9.95 5.61 2.89
N TYR A 241 -9.43 6.58 2.13
CA TYR A 241 -10.23 7.24 1.08
C TYR A 241 -10.53 6.30 -0.12
N LEU A 242 -9.71 5.25 -0.34
CA LEU A 242 -9.97 4.24 -1.37
C LEU A 242 -11.10 3.29 -0.96
N GLY A 243 -11.43 3.21 0.33
CA GLY A 243 -12.63 2.55 0.83
C GLY A 243 -12.51 1.05 1.11
N TYR A 244 -11.38 0.39 0.81
CA TYR A 244 -11.21 -1.06 1.04
C TYR A 244 -11.55 -1.51 2.48
N PRO A 245 -10.94 -0.96 3.55
CA PRO A 245 -11.23 -1.44 4.90
C PRO A 245 -12.66 -1.13 5.36
N GLN A 246 -13.26 -0.02 4.91
CA GLN A 246 -14.65 0.33 5.21
C GLN A 246 -15.63 -0.59 4.47
N ALA A 247 -15.36 -0.90 3.20
CA ALA A 247 -16.15 -1.84 2.43
C ALA A 247 -16.08 -3.24 3.05
N LEU A 248 -14.88 -3.67 3.45
CA LEU A 248 -14.71 -4.96 4.13
C LEU A 248 -15.50 -4.99 5.43
N SER A 249 -15.45 -3.92 6.22
CA SER A 249 -16.22 -3.77 7.46
C SER A 249 -17.73 -3.82 7.22
N ALA A 250 -18.21 -3.17 6.16
CA ALA A 250 -19.61 -3.21 5.76
C ALA A 250 -20.03 -4.64 5.38
N ASP A 251 -19.23 -5.32 4.57
CA ASP A 251 -19.55 -6.62 4.02
C ASP A 251 -19.51 -7.72 5.09
N ILE A 252 -18.52 -7.73 5.98
CA ILE A 252 -18.48 -8.68 7.11
C ILE A 252 -19.41 -8.30 8.26
N ASP A 253 -20.02 -7.11 8.19
CA ASP A 253 -20.91 -6.54 9.19
C ASP A 253 -20.27 -6.50 10.60
N ARG A 254 -18.98 -6.16 10.66
CA ARG A 254 -18.16 -6.04 11.89
C ARG A 254 -17.11 -4.95 11.75
N PRO A 255 -16.53 -4.44 12.86
CA PRO A 255 -15.44 -3.48 12.79
C PRO A 255 -14.21 -4.11 12.13
N VAL A 256 -13.48 -3.31 11.34
CA VAL A 256 -12.21 -3.69 10.73
C VAL A 256 -11.14 -2.71 11.18
N GLY A 257 -10.09 -3.23 11.83
CA GLY A 257 -8.89 -2.46 12.15
C GLY A 257 -8.00 -2.28 10.92
N LEU A 258 -7.15 -1.26 10.95
CA LEU A 258 -6.27 -0.93 9.82
C LEU A 258 -4.87 -0.54 10.30
N THR A 259 -3.84 -1.11 9.67
CA THR A 259 -2.45 -0.66 9.77
C THR A 259 -1.84 -0.63 8.38
N TRP A 260 -1.38 0.54 7.95
CA TRP A 260 -0.82 0.69 6.62
C TRP A 260 0.26 1.77 6.61
N LYS A 261 1.10 1.73 5.58
CA LYS A 261 2.08 2.79 5.30
C LYS A 261 2.10 3.16 3.82
N TYR A 262 2.36 4.43 3.57
CA TYR A 262 2.67 4.98 2.25
C TYR A 262 4.17 4.96 1.99
N GLY A 263 4.58 4.93 0.72
CA GLY A 263 5.97 4.93 0.30
C GLY A 263 6.59 3.53 0.26
N ASN A 264 7.93 3.48 0.22
CA ASN A 264 8.69 2.24 0.03
C ASN A 264 8.89 1.46 1.35
N PHE A 265 7.91 1.51 2.25
CA PHE A 265 7.91 0.65 3.42
C PHE A 265 7.60 -0.79 2.99
N GLY A 266 8.56 -1.69 3.21
CA GLY A 266 8.41 -3.09 2.83
C GLY A 266 7.24 -3.75 3.55
N PRO A 267 6.41 -4.56 2.86
CA PRO A 267 5.22 -5.18 3.46
C PRO A 267 5.57 -6.05 4.68
N TRP A 268 6.76 -6.65 4.66
CA TRP A 268 7.36 -7.40 5.76
C TRP A 268 7.49 -6.58 7.04
N ALA A 269 8.01 -5.37 6.92
CA ALA A 269 8.23 -4.47 8.05
C ALA A 269 6.90 -3.96 8.62
N VAL A 270 5.94 -3.61 7.76
CA VAL A 270 4.60 -3.16 8.18
C VAL A 270 3.87 -4.26 8.94
N PHE A 271 3.95 -5.51 8.45
CA PHE A 271 3.36 -6.67 9.12
C PHE A 271 3.99 -6.96 10.48
N ALA A 272 5.33 -6.98 10.56
CA ALA A 272 6.02 -7.14 11.84
C ALA A 272 5.66 -6.02 12.83
N GLN A 273 5.64 -4.76 12.38
CA GLN A 273 5.28 -3.61 13.22
C GLN A 273 3.85 -3.69 13.76
N TYR A 274 2.89 -4.16 12.95
CA TYR A 274 1.53 -4.38 13.44
C TYR A 274 1.50 -5.45 14.55
N LEU A 275 2.12 -6.61 14.33
CA LEU A 275 2.14 -7.69 15.32
C LEU A 275 2.87 -7.28 16.61
N GLU A 276 3.89 -6.44 16.52
CA GLU A 276 4.61 -5.89 17.67
C GLU A 276 3.84 -4.77 18.40
N SER A 277 2.79 -4.23 17.79
CA SER A 277 2.08 -3.07 18.32
C SER A 277 1.25 -3.41 19.57
N PRO A 278 1.05 -2.44 20.49
CA PRO A 278 0.11 -2.60 21.60
C PRO A 278 -1.30 -2.96 21.13
N ALA A 279 -1.73 -2.45 19.98
CA ALA A 279 -3.05 -2.74 19.43
C ALA A 279 -3.25 -4.24 19.18
N PHE A 280 -2.28 -4.91 18.55
CA PHE A 280 -2.34 -6.38 18.36
C PHE A 280 -2.25 -7.13 19.69
N GLN A 281 -1.41 -6.69 20.62
CA GLN A 281 -1.22 -7.39 21.90
C GLN A 281 -2.43 -7.28 22.83
N GLN A 282 -3.12 -6.13 22.82
CA GLN A 282 -4.28 -5.87 23.67
C GLN A 282 -5.59 -6.39 23.06
N ALA A 283 -5.72 -6.37 21.73
CA ALA A 283 -6.93 -6.77 21.02
C ALA A 283 -6.59 -7.57 19.76
N ARG A 284 -6.30 -8.87 19.94
CA ARG A 284 -5.98 -9.76 18.82
C ARG A 284 -7.20 -9.96 17.91
N PRO A 285 -7.07 -9.77 16.59
CA PRO A 285 -8.14 -10.09 15.66
C PRO A 285 -8.30 -11.60 15.53
N GLN A 286 -9.45 -12.05 15.05
CA GLN A 286 -9.65 -13.42 14.61
C GLN A 286 -9.05 -13.67 13.22
N VAL A 287 -9.00 -12.64 12.36
CA VAL A 287 -8.40 -12.73 11.02
C VAL A 287 -7.56 -11.50 10.73
N VAL A 288 -6.33 -11.73 10.24
CA VAL A 288 -5.51 -10.68 9.62
C VAL A 288 -5.62 -10.79 8.11
N VAL A 289 -5.96 -9.68 7.46
CA VAL A 289 -5.89 -9.54 6.00
C VAL A 289 -4.61 -8.80 5.65
N TRP A 290 -3.67 -9.47 4.99
CA TRP A 290 -2.39 -8.89 4.59
C TRP A 290 -2.40 -8.55 3.10
N GLN A 291 -2.48 -7.26 2.80
CA GLN A 291 -2.52 -6.74 1.44
C GLN A 291 -1.12 -6.34 0.94
N LEU A 292 -0.79 -6.75 -0.28
CA LEU A 292 0.42 -6.41 -1.00
C LEU A 292 0.10 -6.21 -2.49
N ASN A 293 1.02 -5.61 -3.23
CA ASN A 293 0.95 -5.57 -4.70
C ASN A 293 1.75 -6.72 -5.30
N GLU A 294 1.38 -7.15 -6.50
CA GLU A 294 2.03 -8.22 -7.26
C GLU A 294 3.56 -8.09 -7.25
N VAL A 295 4.08 -6.89 -7.50
CA VAL A 295 5.52 -6.63 -7.60
C VAL A 295 6.23 -6.76 -6.25
N GLN A 296 5.54 -6.47 -5.15
CA GLN A 296 6.13 -6.61 -3.82
C GLN A 296 6.34 -8.07 -3.41
N MET A 297 5.63 -9.02 -4.03
CA MET A 297 5.84 -10.46 -3.85
C MET A 297 7.18 -10.95 -4.40
N LEU A 298 7.84 -10.18 -5.26
CA LEU A 298 9.13 -10.55 -5.85
C LEU A 298 10.30 -10.30 -4.87
N TYR A 299 10.07 -9.54 -3.81
CA TYR A 299 11.14 -8.97 -3.01
C TYR A 299 10.97 -9.32 -1.54
N GLY A 300 11.99 -9.98 -0.98
CA GLY A 300 12.03 -10.33 0.43
C GLY A 300 12.35 -9.14 1.35
N PRO A 301 12.37 -9.36 2.67
CA PRO A 301 12.65 -8.32 3.67
C PRO A 301 14.00 -7.60 3.49
N ASN A 302 15.00 -8.25 2.87
CA ASN A 302 16.36 -7.73 2.73
C ASN A 302 16.67 -7.13 1.35
N THR A 303 15.67 -6.82 0.52
CA THR A 303 15.90 -6.32 -0.83
C THR A 303 16.17 -4.81 -0.83
N SER A 304 17.45 -4.44 -0.82
CA SER A 304 17.88 -3.04 -0.94
C SER A 304 17.43 -2.41 -2.27
N GLY A 305 17.17 -1.10 -2.25
CA GLY A 305 16.66 -0.35 -3.41
C GLY A 305 15.17 -0.54 -3.69
N GLN A 306 14.52 -1.56 -3.12
CA GLN A 306 13.06 -1.72 -3.14
C GLN A 306 12.43 -1.12 -1.89
N TRP A 307 13.05 -1.35 -0.73
CA TRP A 307 12.54 -0.86 0.54
C TRP A 307 13.40 0.26 1.14
N ASP A 308 12.75 1.15 1.88
CA ASP A 308 13.42 2.13 2.73
C ASP A 308 14.33 1.41 3.73
N ALA A 309 15.47 2.03 4.08
CA ALA A 309 16.46 1.42 4.96
C ALA A 309 15.88 0.95 6.30
N ALA A 310 14.89 1.67 6.85
CA ALA A 310 14.20 1.31 8.09
C ALA A 310 13.31 0.06 7.98
N SER A 311 13.04 -0.41 6.76
CA SER A 311 12.27 -1.63 6.48
C SER A 311 13.17 -2.85 6.23
N LEU A 312 14.48 -2.67 6.05
CA LEU A 312 15.38 -3.76 5.71
C LEU A 312 15.69 -4.63 6.91
N MET A 313 15.57 -5.93 6.74
CA MET A 313 15.99 -6.95 7.70
C MET A 313 16.22 -8.27 6.99
N THR A 314 16.98 -9.19 7.59
CA THR A 314 17.11 -10.54 7.04
C THR A 314 15.81 -11.32 7.19
N ASP A 315 15.60 -12.32 6.35
CA ASP A 315 14.47 -13.25 6.46
C ASP A 315 14.40 -13.92 7.82
N ALA A 316 15.55 -14.30 8.39
CA ALA A 316 15.64 -14.86 9.73
C ALA A 316 15.18 -13.86 10.80
N ALA A 317 15.70 -12.62 10.77
CA ALA A 317 15.30 -11.58 11.70
C ALA A 317 13.80 -11.26 11.59
N TRP A 318 13.23 -11.27 10.38
CA TRP A 318 11.79 -11.08 10.21
C TRP A 318 10.98 -12.22 10.84
N ARG A 319 11.37 -13.48 10.61
CA ARG A 319 10.71 -14.65 11.22
C ARG A 319 10.77 -14.61 12.74
N ASP A 320 11.92 -14.24 13.31
CA ASP A 320 12.11 -14.13 14.75
C ASP A 320 11.20 -13.04 15.34
N ARG A 321 11.14 -11.87 14.71
CA ARG A 321 10.26 -10.77 15.11
C ARG A 321 8.78 -11.17 15.10
N VAL A 322 8.32 -11.74 13.99
CA VAL A 322 6.93 -12.19 13.83
C VAL A 322 6.57 -13.25 14.87
N SER A 323 7.43 -14.26 15.04
CA SER A 323 7.19 -15.35 16.00
C SER A 323 7.18 -14.84 17.44
N ALA A 324 8.14 -13.99 17.81
CA ALA A 324 8.22 -13.39 19.14
C ALA A 324 7.01 -12.49 19.44
N ALA A 325 6.54 -11.71 18.46
CA ALA A 325 5.38 -10.85 18.60
C ALA A 325 4.08 -11.66 18.81
N ILE A 326 3.89 -12.74 18.06
CA ILE A 326 2.71 -13.61 18.19
C ILE A 326 2.73 -14.42 19.50
N ALA A 327 3.94 -14.79 19.97
CA ALA A 327 4.12 -15.61 21.15
C ALA A 327 3.85 -14.89 22.49
N LYS A 328 4.00 -13.56 22.52
CA LYS A 328 3.64 -12.72 23.68
C LYS A 328 2.19 -12.91 24.09
#